data_AF-P0DD95-F1
#
_entry.id   AF-P0DD95-F1
#
_cell.length_a   1.000
_cell.length_b   1.000
_cell.length_c   1.000
_cell.angle_alpha   90.00
_cell.angle_beta   90.00
_cell.angle_gamma   90.00
#
_symmetry.space_group_name_H-M   'P 1'
#
loop_
_entity.id
_entity.type
_entity.pdbx_description
1 polymer ?
#
loop_
_entity_poly.entity_id
_entity_poly.type
_entity_poly.pdbx_seq_one_letter_code
_entity_poly.pdbx_strand_id
1 'polypeptide(L)'
;MNIYDQLQAVEDRYEELGELLSDPDVVSDTKRFMELSREEANTRETVTAYREYKQVIQTISDAEEMIKDASGDPELEEMAKEELKESKAAKEEYEEKLKILLLPKDPNDDKNIILEIRGAAGGDEAALFAGDLLTMYQKYAETQGWRFEVMESSVNGVGGIKEVVAMVSGQSVYSKLKYESGAHRVQRVPVTESQGRVHTSTATVLVMPEVEEVEYDIDPKDLRIDIYHASGAGGQNVNKVATAVRMVHIPTGIKVEMQEERTQQKNRDKAMKIIRARVADHFAQIAQDEQDAERKSTVGTGDRSERIRTYNFPQNRVTDHRIGLTLQKLDTILSGKMDEVIDALVMYDQTKKLESLNN
;
A
#
# COMPACT_ATOMS: atom_id res chain seq x y z
N MET A 1 3.33 -13.57 23.64
CA MET A 1 2.63 -12.51 24.40
C MET A 1 1.16 -12.85 24.36
N ASN A 2 0.48 -12.78 25.51
CA ASN A 2 -0.98 -12.83 25.51
C ASN A 2 -1.52 -11.58 24.79
N ILE A 3 -2.74 -11.63 24.27
CA ILE A 3 -3.41 -10.49 23.61
C ILE A 3 -3.40 -9.24 24.49
N TYR A 4 -3.57 -9.41 25.80
CA TYR A 4 -3.54 -8.33 26.78
C TYR A 4 -2.16 -7.70 26.93
N ASP A 5 -1.08 -8.48 26.81
CA ASP A 5 0.29 -7.93 26.84
C ASP A 5 0.54 -7.06 25.61
N GLN A 6 -0.01 -7.46 24.45
CA GLN A 6 0.09 -6.69 23.21
C GLN A 6 -0.71 -5.38 23.31
N LEU A 7 -1.93 -5.44 23.83
CA LEU A 7 -2.75 -4.24 24.04
C LEU A 7 -2.10 -3.26 25.02
N GLN A 8 -1.52 -3.78 26.11
CA GLN A 8 -0.78 -2.94 27.05
C GLN A 8 0.42 -2.30 26.38
N ALA A 9 1.19 -3.04 25.58
CA ALA A 9 2.32 -2.48 24.84
C ALA A 9 1.89 -1.38 23.84
N VAL A 10 0.71 -1.50 23.21
CA VAL A 10 0.17 -0.46 22.31
C VAL A 10 -0.24 0.78 23.10
N GLU A 11 -0.86 0.62 24.28
CA GLU A 11 -1.20 1.74 25.16
C GLU A 11 0.06 2.44 25.71
N ASP A 12 1.05 1.68 26.17
CA ASP A 12 2.32 2.23 26.66
C ASP A 12 3.04 3.03 25.55
N ARG A 13 3.02 2.50 24.31
CA ARG A 13 3.57 3.20 23.14
C ARG A 13 2.79 4.48 22.82
N TYR A 14 1.47 4.46 22.94
CA TYR A 14 0.64 5.65 22.71
C TYR A 14 0.95 6.76 23.70
N GLU A 15 1.17 6.43 24.98
CA GLU A 15 1.56 7.39 26.00
C GLU A 15 2.96 7.95 25.73
N GLU A 16 3.92 7.09 25.38
CA GLU A 16 5.27 7.50 24.95
C GLU A 16 5.21 8.46 23.75
N LEU A 17 4.37 8.19 22.75
CA LEU A 17 4.19 9.07 21.59
C LEU A 17 3.65 10.45 21.99
N GLY A 18 2.72 10.51 22.94
CA GLY A 18 2.22 11.77 23.49
C GLY A 18 3.31 12.60 24.19
N GLU A 19 4.20 11.95 24.94
CA GLU A 19 5.37 12.59 25.55
C GLU A 19 6.35 13.10 24.50
N LEU A 20 6.68 12.28 23.50
CA LEU A 20 7.59 12.66 22.40
C LEU A 20 7.04 13.82 21.56
N LEU A 21 5.74 13.85 21.28
CA LEU A 21 5.09 14.94 20.56
C LEU A 21 5.06 16.25 21.37
N SER A 22 5.28 16.19 22.68
CA SER A 22 5.40 17.35 23.57
C SER A 22 6.84 17.87 23.69
N ASP A 23 7.84 17.13 23.22
CA ASP A 23 9.25 17.51 23.26
C ASP A 23 9.55 18.64 22.25
N PRO A 24 10.06 19.81 22.68
CA PRO A 24 10.42 20.91 21.79
C PRO A 24 11.38 20.51 20.66
N ASP A 25 12.28 19.55 20.89
CA ASP A 25 13.22 19.09 19.88
C ASP A 25 12.49 18.35 18.74
N VAL A 26 11.48 17.55 19.08
CA VAL A 26 10.61 16.87 18.10
C VAL A 26 9.71 17.86 17.38
N VAL A 27 9.10 18.80 18.10
CA VAL A 27 8.23 19.83 17.51
C VAL A 27 9.00 20.71 16.51
N SER A 28 10.29 20.92 16.72
CA SER A 28 11.16 21.67 15.80
C SER A 28 11.53 20.90 14.53
N ASP A 29 11.48 19.57 14.56
CA ASP A 29 11.75 18.69 13.42
C ASP A 29 10.42 18.28 12.76
N THR A 30 10.05 19.00 11.70
CA THR A 30 8.79 18.78 10.98
C THR A 30 8.61 17.35 10.49
N LYS A 31 9.68 16.69 10.06
CA LYS A 31 9.61 15.31 9.54
C LYS A 31 9.32 14.34 10.68
N ARG A 32 10.10 14.44 11.77
CA ARG A 32 9.93 13.58 12.94
C ARG A 32 8.57 13.79 13.61
N PHE A 33 8.11 15.04 13.70
CA PHE A 33 6.79 15.37 14.22
C PHE A 33 5.67 14.73 13.40
N MET A 34 5.74 14.78 12.06
CA MET A 34 4.75 14.17 11.18
C MET A 34 4.72 12.64 11.31
N GLU A 35 5.89 12.00 11.38
CA GLU A 35 6.01 10.54 11.55
C GLU A 35 5.36 10.07 12.86
N LEU A 36 5.72 10.72 13.98
CA LEU A 36 5.18 10.37 15.30
C LEU A 36 3.69 10.70 15.42
N SER A 37 3.23 11.80 14.83
CA SER A 37 1.81 12.16 14.81
C SER A 37 0.96 11.12 14.07
N ARG A 38 1.51 10.56 12.98
CA ARG A 38 0.84 9.49 12.23
C ARG A 38 0.79 8.20 13.04
N GLU A 39 1.87 7.85 13.74
CA GLU A 39 1.91 6.69 14.62
C GLU A 39 0.90 6.81 15.77
N GLU A 40 0.80 7.98 16.39
CA GLU A 40 -0.18 8.26 17.46
C GLU A 40 -1.61 8.17 16.93
N ALA A 41 -1.89 8.77 15.77
CA ALA A 41 -3.21 8.70 15.15
C ALA A 41 -3.62 7.25 14.83
N ASN A 42 -2.67 6.43 14.38
CA ASN A 42 -2.91 5.03 14.02
C ASN A 42 -3.15 4.11 15.21
N THR A 43 -2.61 4.44 16.38
CA THR A 43 -2.73 3.67 17.63
C THR A 43 -3.90 4.13 18.49
N ARG A 44 -4.36 5.38 18.33
CA ARG A 44 -5.44 6.00 19.12
C ARG A 44 -6.69 5.15 19.20
N GLU A 45 -7.19 4.63 18.09
CA GLU A 45 -8.42 3.83 18.06
C GLU A 45 -8.31 2.56 18.91
N THR A 46 -7.19 1.84 18.79
CA THR A 46 -6.89 0.64 19.58
C THR A 46 -6.83 0.97 21.07
N VAL A 47 -6.19 2.08 21.43
CA VAL A 47 -6.07 2.52 22.83
C VAL A 47 -7.41 2.97 23.40
N THR A 48 -8.22 3.73 22.65
CA THR A 48 -9.57 4.11 23.07
C THR A 48 -10.42 2.87 23.34
N ALA A 49 -10.47 1.93 22.41
CA ALA A 49 -11.21 0.68 22.58
C ALA A 49 -10.69 -0.15 23.77
N TYR A 50 -9.37 -0.16 24.00
CA TYR A 50 -8.78 -0.91 25.12
C TYR A 50 -9.08 -0.27 26.48
N ARG A 51 -9.10 1.07 26.55
CA ARG A 51 -9.50 1.80 27.76
C ARG A 51 -10.98 1.60 28.08
N GLU A 52 -11.85 1.62 27.06
CA GLU A 52 -13.26 1.27 27.21
C GLU A 52 -13.43 -0.18 27.68
N TYR A 53 -12.67 -1.13 27.12
CA TYR A 53 -12.63 -2.51 27.59
C TYR A 53 -12.22 -2.63 29.06
N LYS A 54 -11.17 -1.91 29.50
CA LYS A 54 -10.76 -1.88 30.91
C LYS A 54 -11.87 -1.35 31.82
N GLN A 55 -12.62 -0.35 31.40
CA GLN A 55 -13.78 0.15 32.14
C GLN A 55 -14.86 -0.93 32.26
N VAL A 56 -15.18 -1.64 31.18
CA VAL A 56 -16.14 -2.76 31.22
C VAL A 56 -15.69 -3.87 32.18
N ILE A 57 -14.39 -4.20 32.20
CA ILE A 57 -13.84 -5.18 33.14
C ILE A 57 -13.98 -4.69 34.59
N GLN A 58 -13.76 -3.40 34.85
CA GLN A 58 -13.99 -2.82 36.17
C GLN A 58 -15.47 -2.91 36.57
N THR A 59 -16.39 -2.55 35.67
CA THR A 59 -17.84 -2.66 35.92
C THR A 59 -18.27 -4.10 36.23
N ILE A 60 -17.71 -5.10 35.54
CA ILE A 60 -17.95 -6.52 35.86
C ILE A 60 -17.51 -6.83 37.29
N SER A 61 -16.31 -6.38 37.68
CA SER A 61 -15.78 -6.60 39.04
C SER A 61 -16.67 -5.94 40.10
N ASP A 62 -17.07 -4.68 39.87
CA ASP A 62 -17.91 -3.91 40.79
C ASP A 62 -19.30 -4.54 40.95
N ALA A 63 -19.91 -5.00 39.85
CA ALA A 63 -21.19 -5.70 39.88
C ALA A 63 -21.10 -7.05 40.60
N GLU A 64 -20.01 -7.80 40.43
CA GLU A 64 -19.76 -9.05 41.16
C GLU A 64 -19.54 -8.83 42.66
N GLU A 65 -18.93 -7.71 43.06
CA GLU A 65 -18.80 -7.31 44.46
C GLU A 65 -20.16 -6.88 45.04
N MET A 66 -20.93 -6.08 44.31
CA MET A 66 -22.27 -5.64 44.72
C MET A 66 -23.22 -6.82 44.95
N ILE A 67 -23.18 -7.86 44.11
CA ILE A 67 -23.97 -9.09 44.31
C ILE A 67 -23.58 -9.80 45.62
N LYS A 68 -22.29 -9.80 45.98
CA LYS A 68 -21.83 -10.42 47.24
C LYS A 68 -22.26 -9.59 48.46
N ASP A 69 -22.21 -8.26 48.33
CA ASP A 69 -22.49 -7.33 49.42
C ASP A 69 -23.97 -6.98 49.58
N ALA A 70 -24.83 -7.39 48.62
CA ALA A 70 -26.26 -7.09 48.61
C ALA A 70 -27.00 -7.50 49.89
N SER A 71 -26.41 -8.34 50.76
CA SER A 71 -26.89 -8.59 52.14
C SER A 71 -28.37 -8.99 52.26
N GLY A 72 -28.93 -9.56 51.18
CA GLY A 72 -30.34 -9.94 51.10
C GLY A 72 -31.31 -8.85 50.62
N ASP A 73 -30.82 -7.73 50.07
CA ASP A 73 -31.61 -6.75 49.31
C ASP A 73 -31.86 -7.25 47.87
N PRO A 74 -33.08 -7.72 47.54
CA PRO A 74 -33.35 -8.32 46.24
C PRO A 74 -33.31 -7.30 45.09
N GLU A 75 -33.64 -6.02 45.35
CA GLU A 75 -33.65 -4.99 44.30
C GLU A 75 -32.23 -4.66 43.87
N LEU A 76 -31.31 -4.50 44.84
CA LEU A 76 -29.90 -4.25 44.57
C LEU A 76 -29.23 -5.44 43.86
N GLU A 77 -29.55 -6.67 44.28
CA GLU A 77 -29.02 -7.89 43.64
C GLU A 77 -29.52 -8.04 42.19
N GLU A 78 -30.78 -7.70 41.91
CA GLU A 78 -31.35 -7.74 40.56
C GLU A 78 -30.68 -6.71 39.64
N MET A 79 -30.51 -5.47 40.11
CA MET A 79 -29.81 -4.41 39.37
C MET A 79 -28.37 -4.82 39.03
N ALA A 80 -27.62 -5.33 40.01
CA ALA A 80 -26.24 -5.76 39.80
C ALA A 80 -26.13 -6.96 38.84
N LYS A 81 -27.10 -7.88 38.84
CA LYS A 81 -27.14 -9.00 37.87
C LYS A 81 -27.43 -8.52 36.45
N GLU A 82 -28.28 -7.51 36.29
CA GLU A 82 -28.57 -6.93 34.98
C GLU A 82 -27.33 -6.22 34.42
N GLU A 83 -26.67 -5.39 35.22
CA GLU A 83 -25.41 -4.72 34.86
C GLU A 83 -24.28 -5.71 34.53
N LEU A 84 -24.14 -6.77 35.34
CA LEU A 84 -23.18 -7.84 35.09
C LEU A 84 -23.44 -8.55 33.75
N LYS A 85 -24.71 -8.77 33.40
CA LYS A 85 -25.09 -9.41 32.14
C LYS A 85 -24.77 -8.52 30.94
N GLU A 86 -25.11 -7.23 31.02
CA GLU A 86 -24.81 -6.26 29.96
C GLU A 86 -23.30 -6.10 29.76
N SER A 87 -22.56 -5.97 30.86
CA SER A 87 -21.11 -5.79 30.80
C SER A 87 -20.38 -7.03 30.30
N LYS A 88 -20.87 -8.23 30.60
CA LYS A 88 -20.32 -9.48 30.01
C LYS A 88 -20.54 -9.55 28.50
N ALA A 89 -21.69 -9.11 27.99
CA ALA A 89 -21.92 -9.04 26.55
C ALA A 89 -21.02 -7.98 25.89
N ALA A 90 -20.90 -6.80 26.49
CA ALA A 90 -19.99 -5.75 26.01
C ALA A 90 -18.53 -6.22 26.01
N LYS A 91 -18.11 -6.96 27.04
CA LYS A 91 -16.77 -7.55 27.12
C LYS A 91 -16.44 -8.41 25.90
N GLU A 92 -17.34 -9.31 25.52
CA GLU A 92 -17.15 -10.17 24.34
C GLU A 92 -17.06 -9.36 23.04
N GLU A 93 -17.88 -8.31 22.90
CA GLU A 93 -17.83 -7.40 21.75
C GLU A 93 -16.49 -6.65 21.65
N TYR A 94 -16.01 -6.10 22.76
CA TYR A 94 -14.72 -5.44 22.81
C TYR A 94 -13.56 -6.39 22.58
N GLU A 95 -13.60 -7.63 23.10
CA GLU A 95 -12.57 -8.64 22.84
C GLU A 95 -12.44 -8.92 21.33
N GLU A 96 -13.55 -9.07 20.60
CA GLU A 96 -13.53 -9.25 19.14
C GLU A 96 -13.04 -8.00 18.40
N LYS A 97 -13.51 -6.82 18.80
CA LYS A 97 -13.06 -5.54 18.23
C LYS A 97 -11.54 -5.35 18.41
N LEU A 98 -11.02 -5.64 19.60
CA LEU A 98 -9.60 -5.49 19.93
C LEU A 98 -8.73 -6.48 19.15
N LYS A 99 -9.20 -7.72 18.94
CA LYS A 99 -8.50 -8.68 18.07
C LYS A 99 -8.31 -8.14 16.65
N ILE A 100 -9.32 -7.49 16.09
CA ILE A 100 -9.25 -6.88 14.76
C ILE A 100 -8.30 -5.68 14.75
N LEU A 101 -8.37 -4.82 15.77
CA LEU A 101 -7.52 -3.63 15.89
C LEU A 101 -6.03 -3.94 16.13
N LEU A 102 -5.73 -5.12 16.67
CA LEU A 102 -4.36 -5.63 16.84
C LEU A 102 -3.77 -6.23 15.56
N LEU A 103 -4.57 -6.43 14.52
CA LEU A 103 -4.03 -6.92 13.25
C LEU A 103 -2.99 -5.93 12.72
N PRO A 104 -1.83 -6.42 12.23
CA PRO A 104 -0.82 -5.54 11.66
C PRO A 104 -1.42 -4.77 10.48
N LYS A 105 -1.43 -3.43 10.59
CA LYS A 105 -1.83 -2.52 9.52
C LYS A 105 -0.77 -2.52 8.43
N ASP A 106 -1.18 -2.43 7.17
CA ASP A 106 -0.22 -2.25 6.08
C ASP A 106 0.30 -0.81 6.14
N PRO A 107 1.63 -0.57 6.14
CA PRO A 107 2.18 0.79 6.14
C PRO A 107 1.73 1.63 4.94
N ASN A 108 1.21 0.98 3.89
CA ASN A 108 0.70 1.65 2.71
C ASN A 108 -0.83 1.87 2.74
N ASP A 109 -1.57 1.38 3.74
CA ASP A 109 -3.05 1.42 3.74
C ASP A 109 -3.63 2.82 3.51
N ASP A 110 -2.94 3.85 4.00
CA ASP A 110 -3.33 5.27 3.88
C ASP A 110 -2.82 5.98 2.63
N LYS A 111 -1.96 5.32 1.84
CA LYS A 111 -1.39 5.94 0.66
C LYS A 111 -2.39 6.00 -0.49
N ASN A 112 -2.17 7.01 -1.34
CA ASN A 112 -2.74 7.02 -2.68
C ASN A 112 -2.20 5.84 -3.48
N ILE A 113 -2.81 5.56 -4.63
CA ILE A 113 -2.39 4.47 -5.49
C ILE A 113 -2.13 4.91 -6.92
N ILE A 114 -1.30 4.13 -7.59
CA ILE A 114 -1.25 4.04 -9.04
C ILE A 114 -2.03 2.77 -9.45
N LEU A 115 -3.04 2.97 -10.29
CA LEU A 115 -3.88 1.95 -10.88
C LEU A 115 -3.47 1.76 -12.34
N GLU A 116 -2.96 0.59 -12.67
CA GLU A 116 -2.65 0.21 -14.05
C GLU A 116 -3.65 -0.84 -14.54
N ILE A 117 -4.28 -0.60 -15.69
CA ILE A 117 -5.21 -1.55 -16.30
C ILE A 117 -4.74 -1.82 -17.73
N ARG A 118 -4.63 -3.12 -18.08
CA ARG A 118 -4.18 -3.54 -19.41
C ARG A 118 -5.08 -4.63 -19.97
N GLY A 119 -5.41 -4.53 -21.25
CA GLY A 119 -6.05 -5.62 -21.99
C GLY A 119 -5.09 -6.80 -22.16
N ALA A 120 -5.50 -8.00 -21.78
CA ALA A 120 -4.68 -9.21 -21.86
C ALA A 120 -5.18 -10.15 -22.99
N ALA A 121 -5.67 -11.34 -22.67
CA ALA A 121 -6.13 -12.30 -23.67
C ALA A 121 -7.51 -11.89 -24.22
N GLY A 122 -7.65 -11.74 -25.54
CA GLY A 122 -8.93 -11.38 -26.18
C GLY A 122 -8.84 -10.25 -27.21
N GLY A 123 -7.65 -9.64 -27.37
CA GLY A 123 -7.42 -8.61 -28.38
C GLY A 123 -8.29 -7.38 -28.16
N ASP A 124 -9.02 -6.96 -29.19
CA ASP A 124 -9.88 -5.78 -29.12
C ASP A 124 -10.96 -5.87 -28.03
N GLU A 125 -11.49 -7.07 -27.79
CA GLU A 125 -12.48 -7.29 -26.73
C GLU A 125 -11.86 -7.15 -25.33
N ALA A 126 -10.62 -7.59 -25.15
CA ALA A 126 -9.90 -7.40 -23.89
C ALA A 126 -9.66 -5.91 -23.62
N ALA A 127 -9.37 -5.13 -24.66
CA ALA A 127 -9.19 -3.68 -24.54
C ALA A 127 -10.51 -2.95 -24.22
N LEU A 128 -11.63 -3.37 -24.82
CA LEU A 128 -12.95 -2.84 -24.45
C LEU A 128 -13.27 -3.15 -22.98
N PHE A 129 -13.00 -4.38 -22.54
CA PHE A 129 -13.21 -4.77 -21.14
C PHE A 129 -12.31 -4.00 -20.17
N ALA A 130 -11.05 -3.71 -20.52
CA ALA A 130 -10.20 -2.83 -19.74
C ALA A 130 -10.81 -1.42 -19.59
N GLY A 131 -11.48 -0.90 -20.62
CA GLY A 131 -12.26 0.34 -20.56
C GLY A 131 -13.45 0.28 -19.61
N ASP A 132 -14.16 -0.86 -19.57
CA ASP A 132 -15.25 -1.08 -18.61
C ASP A 132 -14.73 -1.08 -17.17
N LEU A 133 -13.59 -1.74 -16.92
CA LEU A 133 -12.93 -1.74 -15.61
C LEU A 133 -12.49 -0.33 -15.21
N LEU A 134 -11.88 0.44 -16.12
CA LEU A 134 -11.52 1.84 -15.84
C LEU A 134 -12.73 2.66 -15.41
N THR A 135 -13.83 2.55 -16.15
CA THR A 135 -15.09 3.25 -15.85
C THR A 135 -15.66 2.83 -14.50
N MET A 136 -15.57 1.53 -14.17
CA MET A 136 -16.00 0.99 -12.88
C MET A 136 -15.18 1.59 -11.72
N TYR A 137 -13.86 1.60 -11.83
CA TYR A 137 -12.98 2.17 -10.79
C TYR A 137 -13.13 3.68 -10.66
N GLN A 138 -13.30 4.41 -11.76
CA GLN A 138 -13.55 5.84 -11.75
C GLN A 138 -14.84 6.18 -10.99
N LYS A 139 -15.94 5.47 -11.29
CA LYS A 139 -17.21 5.66 -10.57
C LYS A 139 -17.11 5.27 -9.10
N TYR A 140 -16.39 4.19 -8.78
CA TYR A 140 -16.16 3.82 -7.39
C TYR A 140 -15.39 4.91 -6.65
N ALA A 141 -14.32 5.46 -7.24
CA ALA A 141 -13.57 6.57 -6.67
C ALA A 141 -14.48 7.79 -6.40
N GLU A 142 -15.38 8.14 -7.33
CA GLU A 142 -16.37 9.21 -7.12
C GLU A 142 -17.28 8.93 -5.92
N THR A 143 -17.77 7.69 -5.76
CA THR A 143 -18.63 7.32 -4.61
C THR A 143 -17.90 7.38 -3.27
N GLN A 144 -16.59 7.16 -3.26
CA GLN A 144 -15.75 7.24 -2.07
C GLN A 144 -15.22 8.66 -1.79
N GLY A 145 -15.50 9.63 -2.67
CA GLY A 145 -14.98 10.99 -2.56
C GLY A 145 -13.49 11.10 -2.89
N TRP A 146 -12.93 10.14 -3.62
CA TRP A 146 -11.54 10.16 -4.06
C TRP A 146 -11.37 10.92 -5.38
N ARG A 147 -10.19 11.47 -5.58
CA ARG A 147 -9.78 12.07 -6.86
C ARG A 147 -9.21 10.97 -7.76
N PHE A 148 -9.73 10.87 -8.98
CA PHE A 148 -9.26 9.93 -10.00
C PHE A 148 -8.66 10.71 -11.18
N GLU A 149 -7.38 10.50 -11.47
CA GLU A 149 -6.65 11.23 -12.52
C GLU A 149 -5.96 10.26 -13.47
N VAL A 150 -6.37 10.25 -14.74
CA VAL A 150 -5.71 9.44 -15.77
C VAL A 150 -4.40 10.11 -16.17
N MET A 151 -3.29 9.43 -15.94
CA MET A 151 -1.93 9.92 -16.24
C MET A 151 -1.53 9.58 -17.67
N GLU A 152 -1.74 8.32 -18.06
CA GLU A 152 -1.41 7.81 -19.39
C GLU A 152 -2.52 6.90 -19.88
N SER A 153 -2.80 6.92 -21.19
CA SER A 153 -3.73 5.99 -21.81
C SER A 153 -3.33 5.66 -23.24
N SER A 154 -3.51 4.40 -23.60
CA SER A 154 -3.30 3.87 -24.94
C SER A 154 -4.58 3.20 -25.41
N VAL A 155 -5.17 3.73 -26.47
CA VAL A 155 -6.45 3.26 -27.01
C VAL A 155 -6.21 2.51 -28.33
N ASN A 156 -6.95 1.43 -28.57
CA ASN A 156 -6.93 0.71 -29.85
C ASN A 156 -7.89 1.33 -30.88
N GLY A 157 -7.86 0.82 -32.11
CA GLY A 157 -8.68 1.36 -33.21
C GLY A 157 -10.19 1.23 -33.03
N VAL A 158 -10.67 0.38 -32.10
CA VAL A 158 -12.10 0.21 -31.81
C VAL A 158 -12.55 1.02 -30.58
N GLY A 159 -11.67 1.82 -29.97
CA GLY A 159 -11.99 2.64 -28.79
C GLY A 159 -11.81 1.95 -27.43
N GLY A 160 -11.28 0.73 -27.40
CA GLY A 160 -10.90 0.03 -26.18
C GLY A 160 -9.52 0.45 -25.67
N ILE A 161 -9.28 0.26 -24.38
CA ILE A 161 -8.04 0.63 -23.70
C ILE A 161 -7.06 -0.54 -23.77
N LYS A 162 -5.94 -0.37 -24.48
CA LYS A 162 -4.83 -1.33 -24.43
C LYS A 162 -4.16 -1.28 -23.06
N GLU A 163 -3.88 -0.08 -22.59
CA GLU A 163 -3.22 0.21 -21.31
C GLU A 163 -3.67 1.58 -20.81
N VAL A 164 -3.86 1.72 -19.50
CA VAL A 164 -4.12 2.99 -18.84
C VAL A 164 -3.45 2.98 -17.47
N VAL A 165 -2.86 4.12 -17.10
CA VAL A 165 -2.31 4.39 -15.78
C VAL A 165 -3.08 5.57 -15.20
N ALA A 166 -3.62 5.39 -14.01
CA ALA A 166 -4.35 6.43 -13.29
C ALA A 166 -3.85 6.55 -11.85
N MET A 167 -3.77 7.77 -11.35
CA MET A 167 -3.55 8.06 -9.93
C MET A 167 -4.90 8.19 -9.23
N VAL A 168 -5.05 7.54 -8.08
CA VAL A 168 -6.24 7.66 -7.23
C VAL A 168 -5.81 8.17 -5.86
N SER A 169 -6.28 9.37 -5.51
CA SER A 169 -5.89 10.06 -4.29
C SER A 169 -7.07 10.28 -3.36
N GLY A 170 -6.85 10.07 -2.06
CA GLY A 170 -7.90 10.20 -1.06
C GLY A 170 -7.54 9.50 0.25
N GLN A 171 -8.53 9.33 1.13
CA GLN A 171 -8.33 8.65 2.40
C GLN A 171 -8.34 7.13 2.22
N SER A 172 -7.28 6.48 2.69
CA SER A 172 -7.12 5.03 2.78
C SER A 172 -7.43 4.28 1.48
N VAL A 173 -6.99 4.83 0.34
CA VAL A 173 -7.28 4.31 -1.00
C VAL A 173 -6.70 2.90 -1.19
N TYR A 174 -5.42 2.73 -0.84
CA TYR A 174 -4.74 1.44 -0.97
C TYR A 174 -5.41 0.35 -0.15
N SER A 175 -5.84 0.64 1.09
CA SER A 175 -6.50 -0.33 1.96
C SER A 175 -7.72 -1.01 1.32
N LYS A 176 -8.47 -0.26 0.49
CA LYS A 176 -9.68 -0.75 -0.18
C LYS A 176 -9.38 -1.41 -1.52
N LEU A 177 -8.44 -0.86 -2.30
CA LEU A 177 -8.19 -1.29 -3.68
C LEU A 177 -7.04 -2.30 -3.84
N LYS A 178 -6.23 -2.55 -2.81
CA LYS A 178 -5.12 -3.54 -2.87
C LYS A 178 -5.56 -4.94 -3.30
N TYR A 179 -6.82 -5.30 -3.06
CA TYR A 179 -7.40 -6.58 -3.47
C TYR A 179 -7.82 -6.63 -4.94
N GLU A 180 -7.66 -5.56 -5.71
CA GLU A 180 -8.02 -5.56 -7.13
C GLU A 180 -6.87 -6.01 -8.03
N SER A 181 -5.65 -6.15 -7.50
CA SER A 181 -4.52 -6.62 -8.30
C SER A 181 -4.70 -8.08 -8.75
N GLY A 182 -4.56 -8.32 -10.06
CA GLY A 182 -4.63 -9.64 -10.68
C GLY A 182 -5.35 -9.64 -12.03
N ALA A 183 -5.64 -10.83 -12.58
CA ALA A 183 -6.39 -10.94 -13.83
C ALA A 183 -7.90 -11.01 -13.63
N HIS A 184 -8.61 -10.10 -14.30
CA HIS A 184 -10.07 -10.04 -14.38
C HIS A 184 -10.52 -10.72 -15.66
N ARG A 185 -11.43 -11.69 -15.56
CA ARG A 185 -11.96 -12.44 -16.69
C ARG A 185 -13.36 -11.97 -17.04
N VAL A 186 -13.63 -11.69 -18.31
CA VAL A 186 -14.97 -11.40 -18.81
C VAL A 186 -15.48 -12.53 -19.71
N GLN A 187 -16.77 -12.81 -19.61
CA GLN A 187 -17.51 -13.73 -20.49
C GLN A 187 -18.74 -13.00 -21.03
N ARG A 188 -18.69 -12.56 -22.28
CA ARG A 188 -19.80 -11.88 -22.96
C ARG A 188 -19.75 -12.09 -24.46
N VAL A 189 -20.80 -11.69 -25.16
CA VAL A 189 -20.77 -11.57 -26.63
C VAL A 189 -20.03 -10.27 -26.96
N PRO A 190 -18.83 -10.32 -27.59
CA PRO A 190 -18.08 -9.13 -27.95
C PRO A 190 -18.84 -8.24 -28.91
N VAL A 191 -18.59 -6.93 -28.85
CA VAL A 191 -19.13 -5.97 -29.84
C VAL A 191 -18.61 -6.28 -31.24
N THR A 192 -17.44 -6.91 -31.35
CA THR A 192 -16.79 -7.30 -32.60
C THR A 192 -17.24 -8.67 -33.13
N GLU A 193 -18.11 -9.42 -32.42
CA GLU A 193 -18.57 -10.75 -32.82
C GLU A 193 -19.91 -10.69 -33.57
N SER A 194 -19.99 -11.31 -34.74
CA SER A 194 -21.18 -11.29 -35.60
C SER A 194 -22.17 -12.42 -35.34
N GLN A 195 -21.75 -13.56 -34.78
CA GLN A 195 -22.61 -14.75 -34.61
C GLN A 195 -23.29 -14.86 -33.24
N GLY A 196 -23.08 -13.87 -32.35
CA GLY A 196 -23.65 -13.92 -31.00
C GLY A 196 -22.98 -14.94 -30.07
N ARG A 197 -21.74 -15.36 -30.37
CA ARG A 197 -20.99 -16.31 -29.55
C ARG A 197 -20.39 -15.61 -28.33
N VAL A 198 -20.48 -16.26 -27.17
CA VAL A 198 -19.86 -15.77 -25.93
C VAL A 198 -18.36 -16.06 -26.00
N HIS A 199 -17.55 -15.01 -25.93
CA HIS A 199 -16.10 -15.12 -25.84
C HIS A 199 -15.64 -14.93 -24.40
N THR A 200 -14.50 -15.54 -24.08
CA THR A 200 -13.81 -15.31 -22.81
C THR A 200 -12.57 -14.46 -23.08
N SER A 201 -12.50 -13.31 -22.41
CA SER A 201 -11.38 -12.37 -22.49
C SER A 201 -10.88 -12.03 -21.10
N THR A 202 -9.68 -11.46 -20.99
CA THR A 202 -9.08 -11.04 -19.73
C THR A 202 -8.49 -9.63 -19.84
N ALA A 203 -8.51 -8.93 -18.72
CA ALA A 203 -7.74 -7.70 -18.50
C ALA A 203 -7.02 -7.85 -17.16
N THR A 204 -5.86 -7.24 -17.03
CA THR A 204 -5.09 -7.20 -15.80
C THR A 204 -5.27 -5.87 -15.12
N VAL A 205 -5.43 -5.89 -13.81
CA VAL A 205 -5.44 -4.70 -12.96
C VAL A 205 -4.26 -4.83 -12.01
N LEU A 206 -3.54 -3.73 -11.81
CA LEU A 206 -2.49 -3.61 -10.82
C LEU A 206 -2.75 -2.38 -9.97
N VAL A 207 -2.69 -2.55 -8.66
CA VAL A 207 -2.75 -1.48 -7.67
C VAL A 207 -1.42 -1.45 -6.94
N MET A 208 -0.71 -0.33 -7.05
CA MET A 208 0.52 -0.06 -6.32
C MET A 208 0.35 1.17 -5.44
N PRO A 209 0.91 1.21 -4.24
CA PRO A 209 0.93 2.43 -3.45
C PRO A 209 1.83 3.47 -4.12
N GLU A 210 1.48 4.74 -3.97
CA GLU A 210 2.34 5.85 -4.37
C GLU A 210 3.65 5.79 -3.56
N VAL A 211 4.78 5.80 -4.27
CA VAL A 211 6.12 5.81 -3.67
C VAL A 211 6.69 7.21 -3.82
N GLU A 212 7.17 7.78 -2.73
CA GLU A 212 7.88 9.07 -2.75
C GLU A 212 9.21 8.89 -3.48
N GLU A 213 9.56 9.83 -4.38
CA GLU A 213 10.88 9.86 -4.99
C GLU A 213 11.95 10.06 -3.91
N VAL A 214 12.81 9.06 -3.73
CA VAL A 214 13.96 9.19 -2.84
C VAL A 214 15.07 9.90 -3.60
N GLU A 215 15.37 11.15 -3.23
CA GLU A 215 16.57 11.82 -3.70
C GLU A 215 17.81 11.08 -3.17
N TYR A 216 18.58 10.49 -4.09
CA TYR A 216 19.83 9.85 -3.73
C TYR A 216 20.96 10.89 -3.63
N ASP A 217 21.31 11.27 -2.40
CA ASP A 217 22.53 12.03 -2.14
C ASP A 217 23.70 11.09 -1.85
N ILE A 218 24.86 11.36 -2.46
CA ILE A 218 26.07 10.57 -2.22
C ILE A 218 26.77 11.14 -0.99
N ASP A 219 26.92 10.34 0.08
CA ASP A 219 27.80 10.71 1.19
C ASP A 219 29.24 10.82 0.67
N PRO A 220 29.93 11.95 0.86
CA PRO A 220 31.34 12.10 0.50
C PRO A 220 32.26 10.99 1.01
N LYS A 221 31.91 10.32 2.11
CA LYS A 221 32.68 9.18 2.67
C LYS A 221 32.63 7.94 1.79
N ASP A 222 31.58 7.79 0.98
CA ASP A 222 31.41 6.67 0.05
C ASP A 222 32.19 6.86 -1.26
N LEU A 223 32.88 8.01 -1.40
CA LEU A 223 33.68 8.32 -2.57
C LEU A 223 35.18 8.19 -2.27
N ARG A 224 35.83 7.22 -2.92
CA ARG A 224 37.29 7.21 -3.01
C ARG A 224 37.74 8.13 -4.16
N ILE A 225 38.52 9.14 -3.83
CA ILE A 225 39.05 10.11 -4.79
C ILE A 225 40.57 9.89 -4.94
N ASP A 226 40.99 9.41 -6.11
CA ASP A 226 42.39 9.20 -6.47
C ASP A 226 42.84 10.32 -7.43
N ILE A 227 43.97 10.99 -7.13
CA ILE A 227 44.52 12.08 -7.95
C ILE A 227 45.84 11.62 -8.57
N TYR A 228 46.01 11.81 -9.88
CA TYR A 228 47.18 11.32 -10.61
C TYR A 228 47.59 12.25 -11.76
N HIS A 229 48.73 11.94 -12.38
CA HIS A 229 49.25 12.70 -13.51
C HIS A 229 48.43 12.39 -14.77
N ALA A 230 48.01 13.44 -15.48
CA ALA A 230 47.24 13.27 -16.70
C ALA A 230 48.06 12.57 -17.78
N SER A 231 47.40 11.76 -18.59
CA SER A 231 48.02 11.08 -19.72
C SER A 231 47.76 11.87 -21.01
N GLY A 232 48.80 12.18 -21.79
CA GLY A 232 48.63 12.80 -23.10
C GLY A 232 49.71 13.80 -23.51
N ALA A 233 49.49 14.42 -24.69
CA ALA A 233 50.35 15.45 -25.25
C ALA A 233 50.27 16.75 -24.43
N GLY A 234 51.14 16.89 -23.43
CA GLY A 234 51.36 18.15 -22.76
C GLY A 234 52.80 18.28 -22.32
N GLY A 235 53.33 19.50 -22.38
CA GLY A 235 54.72 19.79 -22.05
C GLY A 235 55.07 19.51 -20.59
N GLN A 236 56.16 20.10 -20.10
CA GLN A 236 56.67 19.87 -18.74
C GLN A 236 55.61 19.99 -17.62
N ASN A 237 54.54 20.76 -17.84
CA ASN A 237 53.47 20.96 -16.86
C ASN A 237 52.66 19.67 -16.58
N VAL A 238 52.41 18.84 -17.60
CA VAL A 238 51.66 17.57 -17.43
C VAL A 238 52.42 16.55 -16.60
N ASN A 239 53.76 16.57 -16.69
CA ASN A 239 54.62 15.71 -15.89
C ASN A 239 54.84 16.19 -14.45
N LYS A 240 54.51 17.44 -14.13
CA LYS A 240 54.76 18.06 -12.81
C LYS A 240 53.50 18.23 -11.96
N VAL A 241 52.34 18.41 -12.58
CA VAL A 241 51.09 18.75 -11.88
C VAL A 241 50.09 17.63 -12.05
N ALA A 242 49.69 17.01 -10.94
CA ALA A 242 48.66 15.97 -10.91
C ALA A 242 47.26 16.59 -11.04
N THR A 243 46.78 16.71 -12.28
CA THR A 243 45.49 17.32 -12.60
C THR A 243 44.37 16.29 -12.83
N ALA A 244 44.71 15.02 -13.09
CA ALA A 244 43.71 13.99 -13.37
C ALA A 244 43.08 13.47 -12.07
N VAL A 245 41.76 13.25 -12.11
CA VAL A 245 40.97 12.83 -10.96
C VAL A 245 40.20 11.57 -11.32
N ARG A 246 40.29 10.55 -10.48
CA ARG A 246 39.48 9.33 -10.51
C ARG A 246 38.61 9.31 -9.27
N MET A 247 37.32 9.11 -9.45
CA MET A 247 36.37 8.88 -8.35
C MET A 247 35.81 7.47 -8.46
N VAL A 248 35.70 6.79 -7.32
CA VAL A 248 35.05 5.48 -7.20
C VAL A 248 34.02 5.57 -6.09
N HIS A 249 32.77 5.26 -6.41
CA HIS A 249 31.74 5.06 -5.40
C HIS A 249 31.91 3.66 -4.83
N ILE A 250 32.32 3.58 -3.57
CA ILE A 250 32.72 2.34 -2.90
C ILE A 250 31.54 1.34 -2.86
N PRO A 251 30.30 1.73 -2.50
CA PRO A 251 29.18 0.79 -2.43
C PRO A 251 28.80 0.16 -3.77
N THR A 252 28.77 0.95 -4.85
CA THR A 252 28.31 0.46 -6.17
C THR A 252 29.45 -0.01 -7.08
N GLY A 253 30.71 0.27 -6.71
CA GLY A 253 31.88 0.02 -7.55
C GLY A 253 31.98 0.92 -8.78
N ILE A 254 31.09 1.90 -8.96
CA ILE A 254 31.06 2.78 -10.14
C ILE A 254 32.29 3.68 -10.13
N LYS A 255 33.01 3.69 -11.26
CA LYS A 255 34.24 4.44 -11.45
C LYS A 255 34.10 5.50 -12.54
N VAL A 256 34.62 6.69 -12.26
CA VAL A 256 34.68 7.84 -13.18
C VAL A 256 36.09 8.42 -13.17
N GLU A 257 36.63 8.76 -14.35
CA GLU A 257 37.94 9.39 -14.49
C GLU A 257 37.83 10.66 -15.34
N MET A 258 38.42 11.76 -14.90
CA MET A 258 38.41 13.06 -15.60
C MET A 258 39.81 13.64 -15.69
N GLN A 259 40.21 14.02 -16.92
CA GLN A 259 41.52 14.63 -17.21
C GLN A 259 41.45 15.75 -18.27
N GLU A 260 40.25 16.22 -18.62
CA GLU A 260 40.06 17.19 -19.72
C GLU A 260 40.51 18.60 -19.36
N GLU A 261 40.29 19.02 -18.11
CA GLU A 261 40.53 20.38 -17.67
C GLU A 261 41.97 20.56 -17.19
N ARG A 262 42.47 21.79 -17.36
CA ARG A 262 43.82 22.17 -16.94
C ARG A 262 44.00 22.22 -15.41
N THR A 263 42.91 22.30 -14.65
CA THR A 263 42.95 22.37 -13.19
C THR A 263 42.29 21.16 -12.57
N GLN A 264 42.90 20.67 -11.50
CA GLN A 264 42.41 19.53 -10.72
C GLN A 264 40.98 19.77 -10.20
N GLN A 265 40.69 20.98 -9.70
CA GLN A 265 39.37 21.32 -9.17
C GLN A 265 38.27 21.16 -10.23
N LYS A 266 38.49 21.64 -11.46
CA LYS A 266 37.50 21.50 -12.52
C LYS A 266 37.30 20.05 -12.94
N ASN A 267 38.37 19.25 -12.99
CA ASN A 267 38.25 17.80 -13.23
C ASN A 267 37.48 17.11 -12.10
N ARG A 268 37.71 17.50 -10.84
CA ARG A 268 36.97 17.00 -9.67
C ARG A 268 35.48 17.33 -9.77
N ASP A 269 35.13 18.57 -10.11
CA ASP A 269 33.73 19.00 -10.20
C ASP A 269 32.99 18.27 -11.34
N LYS A 270 33.65 18.08 -12.50
CA LYS A 270 33.11 17.26 -13.60
C LYS A 270 32.94 15.81 -13.19
N ALA A 271 33.95 15.22 -12.55
CA ALA A 271 33.91 13.82 -12.10
C ALA A 271 32.76 13.61 -11.10
N MET A 272 32.57 14.57 -10.20
CA MET A 272 31.49 14.53 -9.21
C MET A 272 30.11 14.56 -9.86
N LYS A 273 29.91 15.41 -10.88
CA LYS A 273 28.64 15.46 -11.63
C LYS A 273 28.35 14.14 -12.34
N ILE A 274 29.35 13.56 -12.99
CA ILE A 274 29.18 12.31 -13.74
C ILE A 274 28.97 11.12 -12.79
N ILE A 275 29.70 11.04 -11.68
CA ILE A 275 29.53 9.95 -10.73
C ILE A 275 28.16 10.03 -10.05
N ARG A 276 27.69 11.23 -9.69
CA ARG A 276 26.34 11.44 -9.17
C ARG A 276 25.27 10.95 -10.14
N ALA A 277 25.36 11.34 -11.41
CA ALA A 277 24.42 10.89 -12.44
C ALA A 277 24.45 9.35 -12.60
N ARG A 278 25.63 8.72 -12.66
CA ARG A 278 25.75 7.27 -12.82
C ARG A 278 25.27 6.48 -11.60
N VAL A 279 25.52 6.98 -10.41
CA VAL A 279 25.08 6.32 -9.17
C VAL A 279 23.56 6.46 -9.02
N ALA A 280 23.00 7.63 -9.29
CA ALA A 280 21.55 7.82 -9.31
C ALA A 280 20.86 6.89 -10.33
N ASP A 281 21.40 6.79 -11.55
CA ASP A 281 20.90 5.89 -12.59
C ASP A 281 20.97 4.41 -12.16
N HIS A 282 22.05 4.01 -11.48
CA HIS A 282 22.19 2.65 -10.96
C HIS A 282 21.14 2.29 -9.91
N PHE A 283 20.88 3.17 -8.94
CA PHE A 283 19.85 2.95 -7.93
C PHE A 283 18.45 3.02 -8.52
N ALA A 284 18.21 3.92 -9.48
CA ALA A 284 16.95 3.99 -10.21
C ALA A 284 16.66 2.69 -10.97
N GLN A 285 17.66 2.10 -11.63
CA GLN A 285 17.52 0.82 -12.32
C GLN A 285 17.20 -0.32 -11.36
N ILE A 286 17.87 -0.39 -10.19
CA ILE A 286 17.57 -1.42 -9.18
C ILE A 286 16.13 -1.28 -8.69
N ALA A 287 15.70 -0.06 -8.33
CA ALA A 287 14.34 0.20 -7.88
C ALA A 287 13.32 -0.16 -8.98
N GLN A 288 13.62 0.15 -10.24
CA GLN A 288 12.78 -0.22 -11.37
C GLN A 288 12.69 -1.74 -11.56
N ASP A 289 13.81 -2.46 -11.47
CA ASP A 289 13.84 -3.92 -11.60
C ASP A 289 13.06 -4.60 -10.48
N GLU A 290 13.17 -4.10 -9.23
CA GLU A 290 12.39 -4.57 -8.08
C GLU A 290 10.89 -4.31 -8.28
N GLN A 291 10.52 -3.09 -8.69
CA GLN A 291 9.14 -2.77 -9.03
C GLN A 291 8.62 -3.65 -10.16
N ASP A 292 9.37 -3.84 -11.24
CA ASP A 292 8.96 -4.67 -12.38
C ASP A 292 8.78 -6.15 -11.98
N ALA A 293 9.60 -6.66 -11.06
CA ALA A 293 9.44 -7.99 -10.50
C ALA A 293 8.17 -8.10 -9.65
N GLU A 294 7.92 -7.13 -8.77
CA GLU A 294 6.72 -7.05 -7.93
C GLU A 294 5.44 -6.89 -8.78
N ARG A 295 5.49 -6.04 -9.81
CA ARG A 295 4.42 -5.87 -10.81
C ARG A 295 4.08 -7.21 -11.46
N LYS A 296 5.09 -7.93 -11.96
CA LYS A 296 4.89 -9.24 -12.62
C LYS A 296 4.34 -10.30 -11.67
N SER A 297 4.83 -10.36 -10.43
CA SER A 297 4.33 -11.34 -9.46
C SER A 297 2.90 -11.06 -9.02
N THR A 298 2.53 -9.79 -8.88
CA THR A 298 1.22 -9.40 -8.35
C THR A 298 0.11 -9.51 -9.41
N VAL A 299 0.41 -9.14 -10.66
CA VAL A 299 -0.57 -9.20 -11.76
C VAL A 299 -0.77 -10.61 -12.30
N GLY A 300 0.32 -11.39 -12.36
CA GLY A 300 0.37 -12.63 -13.12
C GLY A 300 0.47 -12.40 -14.64
N THR A 301 0.24 -13.46 -15.41
CA THR A 301 0.42 -13.43 -16.88
C THR A 301 -0.78 -12.83 -17.63
N GLY A 302 -1.92 -12.67 -16.96
CA GLY A 302 -3.18 -12.29 -17.59
C GLY A 302 -3.81 -13.40 -18.42
N ASP A 303 -3.33 -14.65 -18.33
CA ASP A 303 -3.95 -15.79 -19.00
C ASP A 303 -5.37 -16.05 -18.49
N ARG A 304 -6.20 -16.70 -19.31
CA ARG A 304 -7.61 -17.02 -19.02
C ARG A 304 -7.77 -17.94 -17.79
N SER A 305 -6.71 -18.63 -17.41
CA SER A 305 -6.64 -19.54 -16.27
C SER A 305 -6.41 -18.80 -14.94
N GLU A 306 -5.51 -17.79 -14.92
CA GLU A 306 -5.02 -17.05 -13.75
C GLU A 306 -5.94 -15.90 -13.29
N ARG A 307 -7.23 -16.21 -13.09
CA ARG A 307 -8.25 -15.20 -12.76
C ARG A 307 -8.47 -15.02 -11.26
N ILE A 308 -8.56 -13.77 -10.81
CA ILE A 308 -9.10 -13.45 -9.47
C ILE A 308 -10.62 -13.34 -9.50
N ARG A 309 -11.19 -12.77 -10.57
CA ARG A 309 -12.63 -12.49 -10.69
C ARG A 309 -13.16 -12.81 -12.08
N THR A 310 -14.41 -13.26 -12.16
CA THR A 310 -15.12 -13.48 -13.44
C THR A 310 -16.39 -12.64 -13.52
N TYR A 311 -16.49 -11.86 -14.59
CA TYR A 311 -17.62 -11.04 -14.98
C TYR A 311 -18.39 -11.78 -16.07
N ASN A 312 -19.46 -12.47 -15.71
CA ASN A 312 -20.28 -13.27 -16.61
C ASN A 312 -21.56 -12.52 -16.98
N PHE A 313 -21.57 -11.95 -18.18
CA PHE A 313 -22.70 -11.16 -18.69
C PHE A 313 -23.95 -12.01 -18.96
N PRO A 314 -23.87 -13.22 -19.58
CA PRO A 314 -25.06 -14.05 -19.82
C PRO A 314 -25.87 -14.38 -18.56
N GLN A 315 -25.22 -14.45 -17.39
CA GLN A 315 -25.86 -14.76 -16.10
C GLN A 315 -25.95 -13.54 -15.17
N ASN A 316 -25.61 -12.33 -15.63
CA ASN A 316 -25.55 -11.09 -14.83
C ASN A 316 -24.78 -11.27 -13.50
N ARG A 317 -23.64 -11.96 -13.54
CA ARG A 317 -22.97 -12.49 -12.33
C ARG A 317 -21.50 -12.12 -12.27
N VAL A 318 -21.06 -11.76 -11.07
CA VAL A 318 -19.66 -11.57 -10.72
C VAL A 318 -19.26 -12.62 -9.68
N THR A 319 -18.17 -13.32 -9.92
CA THR A 319 -17.62 -14.31 -8.99
C THR A 319 -16.16 -13.98 -8.69
N ASP A 320 -15.83 -13.75 -7.43
CA ASP A 320 -14.45 -13.65 -6.95
C ASP A 320 -13.98 -15.03 -6.50
N HIS A 321 -12.99 -15.59 -7.19
CA HIS A 321 -12.54 -16.97 -7.02
C HIS A 321 -11.68 -17.15 -5.77
N ARG A 322 -11.14 -16.07 -5.20
CA ARG A 322 -10.25 -16.14 -4.03
C ARG A 322 -11.02 -16.52 -2.77
N ILE A 323 -12.22 -15.97 -2.63
CA ILE A 323 -13.10 -16.18 -1.47
C ILE A 323 -14.37 -16.97 -1.81
N GLY A 324 -14.56 -17.33 -3.08
CA GLY A 324 -15.76 -18.03 -3.54
C GLY A 324 -17.04 -17.17 -3.60
N LEU A 325 -16.93 -15.86 -3.38
CA LEU A 325 -18.06 -14.93 -3.40
C LEU A 325 -18.68 -14.88 -4.79
N THR A 326 -20.00 -14.99 -4.85
CA THR A 326 -20.76 -14.91 -6.10
C THR A 326 -21.96 -13.99 -5.93
N LEU A 327 -22.01 -12.92 -6.72
CA LEU A 327 -23.06 -11.90 -6.70
C LEU A 327 -23.74 -11.80 -8.07
N GLN A 328 -25.08 -11.77 -8.08
CA GLN A 328 -25.90 -11.59 -9.30
C GLN A 328 -26.21 -10.10 -9.54
N LYS A 329 -25.18 -9.26 -9.48
CA LYS A 329 -25.29 -7.79 -9.50
C LYS A 329 -24.26 -7.18 -10.46
N LEU A 330 -23.96 -7.84 -11.58
CA LEU A 330 -22.88 -7.40 -12.48
C LEU A 330 -23.05 -5.95 -12.94
N ASP A 331 -24.23 -5.55 -13.39
CA ASP A 331 -24.48 -4.17 -13.84
C ASP A 331 -24.27 -3.14 -12.71
N THR A 332 -24.62 -3.50 -11.48
CA THR A 332 -24.46 -2.65 -10.30
C THR A 332 -22.98 -2.51 -9.93
N ILE A 333 -22.22 -3.61 -9.98
CA ILE A 333 -20.78 -3.62 -9.72
C ILE A 333 -20.06 -2.78 -10.78
N LEU A 334 -20.34 -2.99 -12.08
CA LEU A 334 -19.76 -2.21 -13.18
C LEU A 334 -20.17 -0.72 -13.15
N SER A 335 -21.26 -0.37 -12.45
CA SER A 335 -21.64 1.02 -12.20
C SER A 335 -20.84 1.69 -11.06
N GLY A 336 -19.89 0.98 -10.45
CA GLY A 336 -19.01 1.49 -9.39
C GLY A 336 -19.43 1.10 -7.98
N LYS A 337 -20.52 0.37 -7.76
CA LYS A 337 -20.95 -0.06 -6.41
C LYS A 337 -20.25 -1.36 -6.01
N MET A 338 -18.99 -1.24 -5.59
CA MET A 338 -18.12 -2.38 -5.29
C MET A 338 -18.02 -2.73 -3.80
N ASP A 339 -18.67 -1.98 -2.91
CA ASP A 339 -18.53 -2.13 -1.45
C ASP A 339 -18.75 -3.58 -1.00
N GLU A 340 -19.83 -4.24 -1.46
CA GLU A 340 -20.11 -5.66 -1.12
C GLU A 340 -18.97 -6.62 -1.48
N VAL A 341 -18.21 -6.34 -2.55
CA VAL A 341 -17.08 -7.18 -2.96
C VAL A 341 -15.84 -6.86 -2.14
N ILE A 342 -15.56 -5.58 -1.92
CA ILE A 342 -14.40 -5.10 -1.19
C ILE A 342 -14.51 -5.48 0.29
N ASP A 343 -15.66 -5.25 0.91
CA ASP A 343 -15.91 -5.58 2.33
C ASP A 343 -15.73 -7.08 2.59
N ALA A 344 -16.21 -7.93 1.67
CA ALA A 344 -16.04 -9.38 1.77
C ALA A 344 -14.57 -9.81 1.65
N LEU A 345 -13.78 -9.14 0.81
CA LEU A 345 -12.34 -9.39 0.68
C LEU A 345 -11.57 -8.91 1.90
N VAL A 346 -11.90 -7.73 2.43
CA VAL A 346 -11.34 -7.19 3.68
C VAL A 346 -11.61 -8.14 4.84
N MET A 347 -12.85 -8.59 5.00
CA MET A 347 -13.23 -9.53 6.06
C MET A 347 -12.48 -10.85 5.94
N TYR A 348 -12.31 -11.37 4.72
CA TYR A 348 -11.53 -12.58 4.49
C TYR A 348 -10.05 -12.40 4.84
N ASP A 349 -9.43 -11.29 4.44
CA ASP A 349 -8.03 -10.96 4.80
C ASP A 349 -7.85 -10.85 6.31
N GLN A 350 -8.77 -10.14 6.99
CA GLN A 350 -8.78 -10.03 8.44
C GLN A 350 -8.91 -11.39 9.12
N THR A 351 -9.83 -12.23 8.65
CA THR A 351 -10.01 -13.59 9.18
C THR A 351 -8.75 -14.42 9.02
N LYS A 352 -8.08 -14.34 7.86
CA LYS A 352 -6.81 -15.04 7.60
C LYS A 352 -5.69 -14.55 8.52
N LYS A 353 -5.60 -13.24 8.76
CA LYS A 353 -4.63 -12.67 9.70
C LYS A 353 -4.91 -13.10 11.15
N LEU A 354 -6.18 -13.14 11.57
CA LEU A 354 -6.58 -13.65 12.88
C LEU A 354 -6.22 -15.13 13.05
N GLU A 355 -6.46 -15.97 12.05
CA GLU A 355 -6.05 -17.38 12.05
C GLU A 355 -4.52 -17.51 12.20
N SER A 356 -3.74 -16.62 11.59
CA SER A 356 -2.28 -16.64 11.69
C SER A 356 -1.74 -16.17 13.05
N LEU A 357 -2.50 -15.36 13.80
CA LEU A 357 -2.13 -14.93 15.16
C LEU A 357 -2.44 -15.98 16.22
N ASN A 358 -3.43 -16.84 15.97
CA ASN A 358 -3.83 -17.92 16.87
C ASN A 358 -2.97 -19.19 16.73
N ASN A 359 -2.23 -19.32 15.63
CA ASN A 359 -1.27 -20.40 15.37
C ASN A 359 0.14 -19.97 15.75
#